data_AF-A0A7W5PG36-F1
#
_entry.id   AF-A0A7W5PG36-F1
#
_cell.length_a   1.000
_cell.length_b   1.000
_cell.length_c   1.000
_cell.angle_alpha   90.00
_cell.angle_beta   90.00
_cell.angle_gamma   90.00
#
_symmetry.space_group_name_H-M   'P 1'
#
loop_
_entity.id
_entity.type
_entity.pdbx_description
1 polymer ?
#
loop_
_entity_poly.entity_id
_entity_poly.type
_entity_poly.pdbx_seq_one_letter_code
_entity_poly.pdbx_strand_id
1 'polypeptide(L)'
;MGDPTRMPAGGATQEVKKSFELEDYVIERMKIAGVSVRNLAVSTGLKKSRLHEGLHRDIDKRIPLRVPEMTVVLDALGIDRNEAFYAREVLASVSDITFDEVIRVAAMLCEMNNGLPQEVITVIRAVDGLDLNDVRREHGTAARGLVVRLLGDRYTAVARLRRKTDGFED
;
A
#
# COMPACT_ATOMS: atom_id res chain seq x y z
N MET A 1 44.36 -39.77 -3.95
CA MET A 1 43.42 -39.46 -2.85
C MET A 1 43.49 -37.95 -2.67
N GLY A 2 42.66 -37.12 -3.27
CA GLY A 2 41.19 -37.19 -3.30
C GLY A 2 40.68 -36.30 -2.17
N ASP A 3 41.00 -35.01 -2.21
CA ASP A 3 40.53 -33.99 -1.26
C ASP A 3 39.06 -33.68 -1.58
N PRO A 4 38.09 -34.05 -0.73
CA PRO A 4 36.70 -33.79 -0.98
C PRO A 4 36.30 -32.46 -0.36
N THR A 5 35.52 -31.70 -1.12
CA THR A 5 34.69 -30.56 -0.68
C THR A 5 35.30 -29.16 -0.84
N ARG A 6 35.72 -28.84 -2.07
CA ARG A 6 35.56 -27.48 -2.61
C ARG A 6 34.09 -27.30 -3.01
N MET A 7 33.24 -26.77 -2.12
CA MET A 7 31.89 -26.34 -2.52
C MET A 7 32.00 -25.11 -3.42
N PRO A 8 31.27 -25.05 -4.55
CA PRO A 8 31.30 -23.89 -5.42
C PRO A 8 30.59 -22.71 -4.76
N ALA A 9 31.24 -21.55 -4.80
CA ALA A 9 30.61 -20.26 -4.62
C ALA A 9 29.53 -20.09 -5.70
N GLY A 10 28.28 -19.86 -5.30
CA GLY A 10 27.18 -19.74 -6.25
C GLY A 10 25.80 -19.85 -5.64
N GLY A 11 25.51 -19.06 -4.61
CA GLY A 11 24.14 -18.68 -4.29
C GLY A 11 24.02 -17.20 -4.63
N ALA A 12 23.27 -16.87 -5.69
CA ALA A 12 23.02 -15.50 -6.09
C ALA A 12 22.70 -14.66 -4.85
N THR A 13 23.45 -13.59 -4.64
CA THR A 13 23.02 -12.52 -3.74
C THR A 13 21.68 -12.09 -4.30
N GLN A 14 20.58 -12.52 -3.70
CA GLN A 14 19.30 -11.88 -3.91
C GLN A 14 19.61 -10.40 -3.66
N GLU A 15 19.56 -9.58 -4.72
CA GLU A 15 19.52 -8.15 -4.55
C GLU A 15 18.41 -7.93 -3.52
N VAL A 16 18.82 -7.49 -2.33
CA VAL A 16 17.89 -7.05 -1.32
C VAL A 16 17.08 -5.99 -2.03
N LYS A 17 15.84 -6.31 -2.42
CA LYS A 17 14.88 -5.31 -2.93
C LYS A 17 15.00 -4.16 -1.93
N LYS A 18 15.59 -3.02 -2.34
CA LYS A 18 15.71 -1.84 -1.47
C LYS A 18 14.32 -1.66 -0.87
N SER A 19 14.24 -1.65 0.47
CA SER A 19 12.97 -1.69 1.19
C SER A 19 12.03 -0.65 0.58
N PHE A 20 10.82 -1.06 0.21
CA PHE A 20 9.83 -0.15 -0.35
C PHE A 20 9.20 0.61 0.81
N GLU A 21 9.67 1.84 1.03
CA GLU A 21 9.27 2.68 2.15
C GLU A 21 8.27 3.78 1.72
N LEU A 22 7.81 4.58 2.68
CA LEU A 22 6.86 5.66 2.45
C LEU A 22 7.37 6.67 1.40
N GLU A 23 8.66 7.00 1.43
CA GLU A 23 9.29 7.89 0.46
C GLU A 23 9.23 7.31 -0.96
N ASP A 24 9.44 6.01 -1.14
CA ASP A 24 9.33 5.34 -2.45
C ASP A 24 7.91 5.41 -2.99
N TYR A 25 6.93 5.17 -2.11
CA TYR A 25 5.52 5.31 -2.43
C TYR A 25 5.17 6.75 -2.85
N VAL A 26 5.65 7.75 -2.11
CA VAL A 26 5.47 9.17 -2.46
C VAL A 26 6.09 9.49 -3.82
N ILE A 27 7.31 9.05 -4.09
CA ILE A 27 8.01 9.32 -5.36
C ILE A 27 7.23 8.75 -6.55
N GLU A 28 6.73 7.52 -6.43
CA GLU A 28 5.96 6.91 -7.52
C GLU A 28 4.55 7.54 -7.65
N ARG A 29 3.90 7.91 -6.54
CA ARG A 29 2.65 8.70 -6.57
C ARG A 29 2.84 10.04 -7.28
N MET A 30 3.93 10.73 -7.00
CA MET A 30 4.28 11.98 -7.69
C MET A 30 4.45 11.77 -9.19
N LYS A 31 5.13 10.69 -9.61
CA LYS A 31 5.35 10.35 -11.02
C LYS A 31 4.03 10.08 -11.74
N ILE A 32 3.12 9.31 -11.14
CA ILE A 32 1.82 9.00 -11.72
C ILE A 32 0.92 10.25 -11.80
N ALA A 33 0.94 11.08 -10.75
CA ALA A 33 0.17 12.33 -10.71
C ALA A 33 0.79 13.47 -11.55
N GLY A 34 1.98 13.27 -12.15
CA GLY A 34 2.69 14.33 -12.86
C GLY A 34 3.15 15.49 -11.97
N VAL A 35 3.30 15.25 -10.65
CA VAL A 35 3.70 16.27 -9.67
C VAL A 35 5.21 16.33 -9.58
N SER A 36 5.79 17.48 -9.94
CA SER A 36 7.22 17.71 -9.76
C SER A 36 7.55 18.12 -8.32
N VAL A 37 8.81 17.96 -7.89
CA VAL A 37 9.32 18.48 -6.60
C VAL A 37 9.08 20.00 -6.48
N ARG A 38 9.09 20.73 -7.61
CA ARG A 38 8.79 22.16 -7.61
C ARG A 38 7.32 22.43 -7.27
N ASN A 39 6.40 21.67 -7.88
CA ASN A 39 4.97 21.80 -7.59
C ASN A 39 4.68 21.43 -6.13
N LEU A 40 5.31 20.36 -5.64
CA LEU A 40 5.18 19.91 -4.26
C LEU A 40 5.74 20.96 -3.27
N ALA A 41 6.84 21.63 -3.59
CA ALA A 41 7.37 22.72 -2.76
C ALA A 41 6.37 23.87 -2.60
N VAL A 42 5.65 24.20 -3.68
CA VAL A 42 4.62 25.25 -3.65
C VAL A 42 3.42 24.82 -2.80
N SER A 43 2.93 23.59 -2.96
CA SER A 43 1.75 23.12 -2.21
C SER A 43 2.02 22.84 -0.73
N THR A 44 3.25 22.43 -0.38
CA THR A 44 3.63 22.09 1.00
C THR A 44 4.25 23.26 1.77
N GLY A 45 4.71 24.31 1.08
CA GLY A 45 5.51 25.39 1.69
C GLY A 45 6.93 24.98 2.09
N LEU A 46 7.34 23.73 1.82
CA LEU A 46 8.68 23.24 2.11
C LEU A 46 9.69 23.73 1.07
N LYS A 47 10.95 23.92 1.50
CA LYS A 47 12.04 24.27 0.58
C LYS A 47 12.22 23.17 -0.46
N LYS A 48 12.39 23.55 -1.73
CA LYS A 48 12.66 22.61 -2.83
C LYS A 48 13.87 21.71 -2.55
N SER A 49 14.96 22.26 -2.01
CA SER A 49 16.16 21.48 -1.65
C SER A 49 15.84 20.42 -0.59
N ARG A 50 15.03 20.80 0.41
CA ARG A 50 14.61 19.91 1.49
C ARG A 50 13.80 18.72 0.98
N LEU A 51 12.84 18.98 0.09
CA LEU A 51 12.06 17.94 -0.57
C LEU A 51 12.92 17.05 -1.48
N HIS A 52 13.88 17.64 -2.21
CA HIS A 52 14.79 16.88 -3.06
C HIS A 52 15.69 15.93 -2.27
N GLU A 53 16.20 16.37 -1.12
CA GLU A 53 17.00 15.54 -0.21
C GLU A 53 16.16 14.44 0.44
N GLY A 54 14.93 14.75 0.86
CA GLY A 54 14.04 13.79 1.52
C GLY A 54 13.44 12.75 0.58
N LEU A 55 13.10 13.15 -0.65
CA LEU A 55 12.50 12.31 -1.68
C LEU A 55 13.52 11.96 -2.77
N HIS A 56 14.80 11.85 -2.38
CA HIS A 56 15.86 11.48 -3.30
C HIS A 56 15.64 10.05 -3.82
N ARG A 57 15.81 9.78 -5.12
CA ARG A 57 15.58 8.42 -5.67
C ARG A 57 16.52 7.37 -5.08
N ASP A 58 17.77 7.75 -4.89
CA ASP A 58 18.78 6.91 -4.25
C ASP A 58 18.64 6.98 -2.72
N ILE A 59 18.30 5.84 -2.09
CA ILE A 59 18.11 5.71 -0.64
C ILE A 59 19.33 6.16 0.15
N ASP A 60 20.53 5.90 -0.36
CA ASP A 60 21.80 6.19 0.33
C ASP A 60 22.11 7.70 0.38
N LYS A 61 21.39 8.47 -0.42
CA LYS A 61 21.47 9.94 -0.49
C LYS A 61 20.24 10.62 0.14
N ARG A 62 19.28 9.86 0.66
CA ARG A 62 18.09 10.43 1.30
C ARG A 62 18.44 11.04 2.64
N ILE A 63 17.95 12.25 2.90
CA ILE A 63 17.96 12.87 4.21
C ILE A 63 16.54 12.81 4.79
N PRO A 64 16.27 11.97 5.80
CA PRO A 64 14.93 11.65 6.27
C PRO A 64 14.07 12.89 6.52
N LEU A 65 12.81 12.88 6.06
CA LEU A 65 11.83 13.91 6.39
C LEU A 65 11.36 13.75 7.83
N ARG A 66 11.19 14.86 8.54
CA ARG A 66 10.55 14.85 9.86
C ARG A 66 9.09 14.48 9.68
N VAL A 67 8.47 13.88 10.72
CA VAL A 67 7.06 13.48 10.69
C VAL A 67 6.12 14.61 10.23
N PRO A 68 6.26 15.88 10.69
CA PRO A 68 5.42 16.97 10.18
C PRO A 68 5.68 17.29 8.71
N GLU A 69 6.93 17.26 8.25
CA GLU A 69 7.26 17.49 6.84
C GLU A 69 6.62 16.42 5.95
N MET A 70 6.73 15.15 6.35
CA MET A 70 6.11 14.05 5.63
C MET A 70 4.57 14.16 5.64
N THR A 71 3.97 14.54 6.76
CA THR A 71 2.50 14.70 6.85
C THR A 71 2.00 15.72 5.83
N VAL A 72 2.64 16.88 5.74
CA VAL A 72 2.26 17.91 4.76
C VAL A 72 2.48 17.43 3.31
N VAL A 73 3.52 16.62 3.05
CA VAL A 73 3.74 16.00 1.74
C VAL A 73 2.62 15.02 1.38
N LEU A 74 2.20 14.16 2.32
CA LEU A 74 1.11 13.22 2.11
C LEU A 74 -0.22 13.95 1.87
N ASP A 75 -0.54 14.95 2.68
CA ASP A 75 -1.75 15.77 2.54
C ASP A 75 -1.79 16.46 1.18
N ALA A 76 -0.66 17.05 0.74
CA ALA A 76 -0.56 17.72 -0.56
C ALA A 76 -0.73 16.78 -1.76
N LEU A 77 -0.54 15.47 -1.57
CA LEU A 77 -0.70 14.44 -2.60
C LEU A 77 -2.00 13.64 -2.45
N GLY A 78 -2.81 13.95 -1.43
CA GLY A 78 -4.00 13.17 -1.08
C GLY A 78 -3.66 11.70 -0.82
N ILE A 79 -2.59 11.46 -0.05
CA ILE A 79 -2.12 10.11 0.31
C ILE A 79 -2.50 9.84 1.76
N ASP A 80 -3.20 8.74 2.02
CA ASP A 80 -3.29 8.22 3.39
C ASP A 80 -1.97 7.54 3.78
N ARG A 81 -1.50 7.78 5.01
CA ARG A 81 -0.21 7.25 5.49
C ARG A 81 -0.13 5.72 5.40
N ASN A 82 -1.24 5.02 5.51
CA ASN A 82 -1.30 3.57 5.42
C ASN A 82 -1.21 3.04 3.98
N GLU A 83 -1.35 3.88 2.95
CA GLU A 83 -1.27 3.42 1.56
C GLU A 83 0.10 2.80 1.26
N ALA A 84 1.19 3.36 1.81
CA ALA A 84 2.53 2.79 1.65
C ALA A 84 2.67 1.41 2.32
N PHE A 85 2.03 1.22 3.47
CA PHE A 85 1.98 -0.07 4.15
C PHE A 85 1.29 -1.11 3.26
N TYR A 86 0.09 -0.81 2.75
CA TYR A 86 -0.62 -1.73 1.86
C TYR A 86 0.12 -1.97 0.55
N ALA A 87 0.71 -0.93 -0.05
CA ALA A 87 1.48 -1.06 -1.27
C ALA A 87 2.67 -2.03 -1.10
N ARG A 88 3.38 -1.93 0.03
CA ARG A 88 4.46 -2.86 0.38
C ARG A 88 3.95 -4.29 0.52
N GLU A 89 2.84 -4.50 1.23
CA GLU A 89 2.23 -5.82 1.40
C GLU A 89 1.83 -6.44 0.05
N VAL A 90 1.24 -5.65 -0.86
CA VAL A 90 0.88 -6.09 -2.21
C VAL A 90 2.13 -6.45 -3.03
N LEU A 91 3.15 -5.59 -3.04
CA LEU A 91 4.42 -5.81 -3.76
C LEU A 91 5.22 -7.01 -3.23
N ALA A 92 5.03 -7.37 -1.96
CA ALA A 92 5.63 -8.55 -1.36
C ALA A 92 4.87 -9.84 -1.74
N SER A 93 3.57 -9.73 -2.02
CA SER A 93 2.68 -10.88 -2.21
C SER A 93 2.36 -11.19 -3.67
N VAL A 94 2.48 -10.22 -4.57
CA VAL A 94 2.10 -10.34 -5.99
C VAL A 94 3.26 -9.87 -6.88
N SER A 95 3.73 -10.75 -7.76
CA SER A 95 4.91 -10.50 -8.60
C SER A 95 4.58 -9.87 -9.96
N ASP A 96 3.38 -10.12 -10.49
CA ASP A 96 2.93 -9.64 -11.80
C ASP A 96 1.84 -8.58 -11.60
N ILE A 97 2.27 -7.40 -11.12
CA ILE A 97 1.39 -6.27 -10.85
C ILE A 97 2.12 -4.97 -11.19
N THR A 98 1.42 -4.07 -11.87
CA THR A 98 1.94 -2.74 -12.15
C THR A 98 1.81 -1.84 -10.92
N PHE A 99 2.66 -0.82 -10.83
CA PHE A 99 2.59 0.09 -9.68
C PHE A 99 1.29 0.91 -9.62
N ASP A 100 0.67 1.21 -10.77
CA ASP A 100 -0.64 1.86 -10.82
C ASP A 100 -1.73 0.97 -10.19
N GLU A 101 -1.71 -0.35 -10.46
CA GLU A 101 -2.61 -1.31 -9.83
C GLU A 101 -2.35 -1.42 -8.32
N VAL A 102 -1.08 -1.43 -7.90
CA VAL A 102 -0.71 -1.41 -6.47
C VAL A 102 -1.31 -0.20 -5.77
N ILE A 103 -1.19 1.01 -6.34
CA ILE A 103 -1.79 2.23 -5.77
C ILE A 103 -3.30 2.10 -5.66
N ARG A 104 -3.98 1.62 -6.70
CA ARG A 104 -5.45 1.47 -6.69
C ARG A 104 -5.91 0.53 -5.59
N VAL A 105 -5.21 -0.61 -5.42
CA VAL A 105 -5.52 -1.57 -4.35
C VAL A 105 -5.22 -0.97 -2.98
N ALA A 106 -4.07 -0.30 -2.81
CA ALA A 106 -3.70 0.33 -1.55
C ALA A 106 -4.71 1.41 -1.13
N ALA A 107 -5.12 2.28 -2.05
CA ALA A 107 -6.14 3.30 -1.81
C ALA A 107 -7.49 2.68 -1.43
N MET A 108 -7.92 1.61 -2.12
CA MET A 108 -9.15 0.89 -1.79
C MET A 108 -9.10 0.27 -0.38
N LEU A 109 -7.96 -0.30 0.01
CA LEU A 109 -7.78 -0.89 1.35
C LEU A 109 -7.74 0.18 2.45
N CYS A 110 -7.16 1.35 2.18
CA CYS A 110 -7.25 2.50 3.07
C CYS A 110 -8.70 2.95 3.26
N GLU A 111 -9.44 3.12 2.17
CA GLU A 111 -10.84 3.54 2.23
C GLU A 111 -11.71 2.52 2.98
N MET A 112 -11.51 1.22 2.73
CA MET A 112 -12.21 0.15 3.44
C MET A 112 -11.97 0.19 4.96
N ASN A 113 -10.78 0.60 5.39
CA ASN A 113 -10.42 0.69 6.79
C ASN A 113 -10.73 2.05 7.42
N ASN A 114 -11.08 3.05 6.62
CA ASN A 114 -11.48 4.36 7.12
C ASN A 114 -12.83 4.23 7.83
N GLY A 115 -12.92 4.67 9.09
CA GLY A 115 -14.12 4.54 9.92
C GLY A 115 -14.41 3.12 10.46
N LEU A 116 -13.89 2.07 9.82
CA LEU A 116 -14.14 0.67 10.22
C LEU A 116 -13.84 0.39 11.71
N PRO A 117 -12.74 0.87 12.32
CA PRO A 117 -12.51 0.63 13.75
C PRO A 117 -13.65 1.15 14.64
N GLN A 118 -14.24 2.29 14.29
CA GLN A 118 -15.36 2.87 15.04
C GLN A 118 -16.65 2.07 14.84
N GLU A 119 -16.91 1.61 13.62
CA GLU A 119 -18.04 0.74 13.33
C GLU A 119 -17.94 -0.59 14.08
N VAL A 120 -16.75 -1.21 14.10
CA VAL A 120 -16.49 -2.45 14.84
C VAL A 120 -16.75 -2.27 16.33
N ILE A 121 -16.24 -1.18 16.94
CA ILE A 121 -16.50 -0.87 18.36
C ILE A 121 -18.01 -0.72 18.61
N THR A 122 -18.72 -0.04 17.71
CA THR A 122 -20.15 0.20 17.82
C THR A 122 -20.95 -1.10 17.76
N VAL A 123 -20.62 -1.98 16.80
CA VAL A 123 -21.28 -3.28 16.64
C VAL A 123 -21.08 -4.17 17.86
N ILE A 124 -19.86 -4.25 18.40
CA ILE A 124 -19.58 -5.10 19.57
C ILE A 124 -20.36 -4.62 20.78
N ARG A 125 -20.36 -3.31 21.05
CA ARG A 125 -21.08 -2.71 22.19
C ARG A 125 -22.61 -2.84 22.08
N ALA A 126 -23.14 -3.12 20.90
CA ALA A 126 -24.57 -3.33 20.68
C ALA A 126 -25.02 -4.76 20.98
N VAL A 127 -24.11 -5.73 21.09
CA VAL A 127 -24.44 -7.12 21.37
C VAL A 127 -24.44 -7.34 22.89
N ASP A 128 -25.60 -7.73 23.43
CA ASP A 128 -25.73 -8.03 24.85
C ASP A 128 -24.80 -9.18 25.26
N GLY A 129 -24.12 -9.00 26.38
CA GLY A 129 -23.14 -9.95 26.90
C GLY A 129 -21.76 -9.94 26.23
N LEU A 130 -21.45 -9.00 25.32
CA LEU A 130 -20.10 -8.81 24.76
C LEU A 130 -19.48 -7.47 25.15
N ASP A 131 -18.15 -7.44 25.26
CA ASP A 131 -17.37 -6.21 25.38
C ASP A 131 -16.09 -6.23 24.51
N LEU A 132 -15.28 -5.16 24.57
CA LEU A 132 -14.05 -5.06 23.75
C LEU A 132 -12.95 -6.04 24.18
N ASN A 133 -13.01 -6.58 25.40
CA ASN A 133 -12.13 -7.65 25.87
C ASN A 133 -12.45 -9.00 25.25
N ASP A 134 -13.58 -9.14 24.53
CA ASP A 134 -13.90 -10.34 23.75
C ASP A 134 -13.31 -10.30 22.34
N VAL A 135 -12.73 -9.18 21.90
CA VAL A 135 -12.10 -9.08 20.58
C VAL A 135 -10.85 -9.95 20.52
N ARG A 136 -10.78 -10.82 19.51
CA ARG A 136 -9.63 -11.69 19.25
C ARG A 136 -9.10 -11.51 17.83
N ARG A 137 -7.82 -11.84 17.63
CA ARG A 137 -7.16 -11.72 16.31
C ARG A 137 -7.82 -12.61 15.26
N GLU A 138 -8.25 -13.80 15.64
CA GLU A 138 -8.94 -14.78 14.79
C GLU A 138 -10.26 -14.27 14.22
N HIS A 139 -10.96 -13.35 14.91
CA HIS A 139 -12.15 -12.70 14.36
C HIS A 139 -11.81 -11.90 13.08
N GLY A 140 -10.65 -11.26 13.05
CA GLY A 140 -10.14 -10.56 11.88
C GLY A 140 -9.87 -11.50 10.70
N THR A 141 -9.34 -12.70 10.96
CA THR A 141 -9.12 -13.72 9.91
C THR A 141 -10.44 -14.18 9.30
N ALA A 142 -11.45 -14.44 10.12
CA ALA A 142 -12.78 -14.82 9.65
C ALA A 142 -13.43 -13.69 8.84
N ALA A 143 -13.38 -12.46 9.35
CA ALA A 143 -13.89 -11.27 8.66
C ALA A 143 -13.21 -11.06 7.30
N ARG A 144 -11.88 -11.21 7.22
CA ARG A 144 -11.13 -11.14 5.95
C ARG A 144 -11.66 -12.12 4.91
N GLY A 145 -11.97 -13.36 5.31
CA GLY A 145 -12.56 -14.36 4.40
C GLY A 145 -13.92 -13.94 3.83
N LEU A 146 -14.76 -13.28 4.65
CA LEU A 146 -16.04 -12.74 4.20
C LEU A 146 -15.87 -11.56 3.24
N VAL A 147 -14.94 -10.64 3.54
CA VAL A 147 -14.61 -9.50 2.67
C VAL A 147 -14.12 -9.97 1.31
N VAL A 148 -13.20 -10.94 1.27
CA VAL A 148 -12.67 -11.47 -0.01
C VAL A 148 -13.79 -12.08 -0.86
N ARG A 149 -14.70 -12.84 -0.25
CA ARG A 149 -15.88 -13.38 -0.95
C ARG A 149 -16.78 -12.28 -1.50
N LEU A 150 -17.13 -11.29 -0.68
CA LEU A 150 -17.96 -10.15 -1.08
C LEU A 150 -17.35 -9.40 -2.28
N LEU A 151 -16.04 -9.14 -2.23
CA LEU A 151 -15.33 -8.50 -3.33
C LEU A 151 -15.34 -9.38 -4.59
N GLY A 152 -15.11 -10.68 -4.47
CA GLY A 152 -15.18 -11.62 -5.58
C GLY A 152 -16.55 -11.62 -6.28
N ASP A 153 -17.64 -11.67 -5.50
CA ASP A 153 -19.00 -11.60 -6.03
C ASP A 153 -19.26 -10.25 -6.74
N ARG A 154 -18.80 -9.15 -6.13
CA ARG A 154 -18.97 -7.80 -6.68
C ARG A 154 -18.22 -7.62 -8.00
N TYR A 155 -16.96 -8.02 -8.08
CA TYR A 155 -16.18 -7.91 -9.31
C TYR A 155 -16.66 -8.87 -10.40
N THR A 156 -17.18 -10.05 -10.02
CA THR A 156 -17.85 -10.95 -10.97
C THR A 156 -19.08 -10.29 -11.58
N ALA A 157 -19.90 -9.60 -10.78
CA ALA A 157 -21.04 -8.85 -11.29
C ALA A 157 -20.62 -7.70 -12.22
N VAL A 158 -19.57 -6.94 -11.85
CA VAL A 158 -19.01 -5.89 -12.70
C VAL A 158 -18.53 -6.45 -14.04
N ALA A 159 -17.82 -7.58 -14.03
CA ALA A 159 -17.35 -8.23 -15.26
C ALA A 159 -18.50 -8.68 -16.16
N ARG A 160 -19.58 -9.23 -15.58
CA ARG A 160 -20.79 -9.62 -16.32
C ARG A 160 -21.46 -8.41 -16.99
N LEU A 161 -21.56 -7.28 -16.28
CA LEU A 161 -22.15 -6.06 -16.83
C LEU A 161 -21.32 -5.50 -17.99
N ARG A 162 -19.99 -5.47 -17.86
CA ARG A 162 -19.10 -5.02 -18.96
C ARG A 162 -19.29 -5.85 -20.22
N ARG A 163 -19.32 -7.18 -20.12
CA ARG A 163 -19.56 -8.06 -21.28
C ARG A 163 -20.90 -7.79 -21.98
N LYS A 164 -21.95 -7.49 -21.23
CA LYS A 164 -23.26 -7.13 -21.79
C LYS A 164 -23.24 -5.76 -22.48
N THR A 165 -22.54 -4.78 -21.90
CA THR A 165 -22.44 -3.43 -22.47
C THR A 165 -21.53 -3.40 -23.71
N ASP A 166 -20.51 -4.26 -23.77
CA ASP A 166 -19.54 -4.33 -24.87
C ASP A 166 -20.03 -5.19 -26.06
N GLY A 167 -21.27 -5.66 -26.05
CA GLY A 167 -21.90 -6.34 -27.21
C GLY A 167 -21.39 -7.76 -27.51
N PHE A 168 -20.74 -8.42 -26.55
CA PHE A 168 -20.41 -9.85 -26.66
C PHE A 168 -21.57 -10.68 -26.13
N GLU A 169 -22.63 -10.82 -26.93
CA GLU A 169 -23.59 -11.90 -26.80
C GLU A 169 -23.12 -13.09 -27.66
N ASP A 170 -23.04 -14.26 -27.03
CA ASP A 170 -23.56 -15.52 -27.58
C ASP A 170 -24.55 -16.09 -26.55
#